data_AF-X1P7M7-F1
#
_entry.id   AF-X1P7M7-F1
#
_cell.length_a   1.000
_cell.length_b   1.000
_cell.length_c   1.000
_cell.angle_alpha   90.00
_cell.angle_beta   90.00
_cell.angle_gamma   90.00
#
_symmetry.space_group_name_H-M   'P 1'
#
loop_
_entity.id
_entity.type
_entity.pdbx_description
1 polymer ?
#
loop_
_entity_poly.entity_id
_entity_poly.type
_entity_poly.pdbx_seq_one_letter_code
_entity_poly.pdbx_strand_id
1 'polypeptide(L)'
;YNSKTFVGVISNVIGGKGDLLKRERVNNQIISETRLISFGNAKVKISPLSEPIEPGDPLNSSETPGMAKKMTKAGPIIGRALESWTPDSGKDKIISFVDFGWYGVLDQIGSLQVDGDDSLANSEIERQNSELSLLDSFIQKIKQALVSLGLAIENGIAKVRELIAEKITAKKLCLEGDDSETICVGKNQLEELLMKNQIQNINNNSGSSGGSVGSIDGSNNDLGETEETPPDCDATHLNLCTTQAECETAAGFWYK
;
A
#
# COMPACT_ATOMS: atom_id res chain seq x y z
N TYR A 1 13.10 31.32 21.18
CA TYR A 1 14.38 30.91 20.57
C TYR A 1 14.06 29.99 19.40
N ASN A 2 14.11 30.50 18.17
CA ASN A 2 13.94 29.66 16.96
C ASN A 2 15.25 28.92 16.72
N SER A 3 15.40 27.70 17.25
CA SER A 3 16.47 26.81 16.82
C SER A 3 16.19 26.39 15.38
N LYS A 4 16.92 26.96 14.42
CA LYS A 4 16.93 26.44 13.06
C LYS A 4 17.68 25.10 13.09
N THR A 5 16.95 24.00 12.97
CA THR A 5 17.54 22.68 12.78
C THR A 5 17.84 22.54 11.30
N PHE A 6 19.09 22.27 10.97
CA PHE A 6 19.53 22.00 9.61
C PHE A 6 19.96 20.54 9.51
N VAL A 7 19.63 19.90 8.39
CA VAL A 7 20.07 18.54 8.08
C VAL A 7 21.01 18.62 6.88
N GLY A 8 22.22 18.09 7.04
CA GLY A 8 23.16 17.89 5.94
C GLY A 8 24.62 17.86 6.32
N VAL A 9 25.46 17.89 5.28
CA VAL A 9 26.90 17.74 5.42
C VAL A 9 27.53 19.12 5.54
N ILE A 10 28.29 19.33 6.62
CA ILE A 10 29.04 20.56 6.83
C ILE A 10 30.35 20.51 6.04
N SER A 11 30.57 21.53 5.22
CA SER A 11 31.79 21.73 4.43
C SER A 11 32.52 22.99 4.87
N ASN A 12 33.84 22.86 5.06
CA ASN A 12 34.72 23.98 5.37
C ASN A 12 35.59 24.40 4.17
N VAL A 13 35.19 24.01 2.95
CA VAL A 13 35.89 24.39 1.72
C VAL A 13 35.50 25.82 1.34
N ILE A 14 36.48 26.73 1.35
CA ILE A 14 36.29 28.12 0.92
C ILE A 14 35.89 28.14 -0.57
N GLY A 15 34.81 28.83 -0.89
CA GLY A 15 34.25 28.89 -2.25
C GLY A 15 33.58 27.58 -2.70
N GLY A 16 33.36 26.64 -1.78
CA GLY A 16 32.68 25.38 -2.07
C GLY A 16 31.19 25.52 -2.36
N LYS A 17 30.57 24.39 -2.72
CA LYS A 17 29.12 24.28 -2.92
C LYS A 17 28.36 24.32 -1.58
N GLY A 18 27.06 24.59 -1.66
CA GLY A 18 26.16 24.61 -0.51
C GLY A 18 25.93 26.01 0.09
N ASP A 19 24.97 26.07 1.00
CA ASP A 19 24.49 27.30 1.62
C ASP A 19 25.51 27.83 2.63
N LEU A 20 25.82 29.13 2.54
CA LEU A 20 26.78 29.75 3.45
C LEU A 20 26.17 29.92 4.85
N LEU A 21 26.72 29.21 5.83
CA LEU A 21 26.32 29.34 7.24
C LEU A 21 27.17 30.36 7.99
N LYS A 22 28.48 30.34 7.76
CA LYS A 22 29.45 31.23 8.43
C LYS A 22 30.60 31.58 7.49
N ARG A 23 31.10 32.81 7.59
CA ARG A 23 32.31 33.27 6.91
C ARG A 23 33.07 34.23 7.80
N GLU A 24 34.37 33.99 7.97
CA GLU A 24 35.26 34.90 8.68
C GLU A 24 36.23 35.56 7.71
N ARG A 25 36.55 36.84 7.99
CA ARG A 25 37.48 37.63 7.19
C ARG A 25 38.50 38.33 8.06
N VAL A 26 39.73 38.44 7.55
CA VAL A 26 40.79 39.28 8.10
C VAL A 26 41.35 40.10 6.94
N ASN A 27 41.47 41.42 7.10
CA ASN A 27 41.95 42.33 6.05
C ASN A 27 41.28 42.09 4.68
N ASN A 28 39.95 41.92 4.71
CA ASN A 28 39.12 41.62 3.53
C ASN A 28 39.37 40.26 2.84
N GLN A 29 40.29 39.44 3.35
CA GLN A 29 40.54 38.08 2.89
C GLN A 29 39.69 37.07 3.66
N ILE A 30 39.08 36.11 2.96
CA ILE A 30 38.30 35.02 3.58
C ILE A 30 39.26 34.01 4.17
N ILE A 31 39.18 33.78 5.48
CA ILE A 31 40.05 32.84 6.21
C ILE A 31 39.33 31.54 6.59
N SER A 32 38.00 31.58 6.68
CA SER A 32 37.17 30.39 6.93
C SER A 32 35.78 30.56 6.31
N GLU A 33 35.23 29.46 5.80
CA GLU A 33 33.83 29.35 5.42
C GLU A 33 33.27 28.06 6.02
N THR A 34 32.03 28.11 6.48
CA THR A 34 31.23 26.94 6.85
C THR A 34 29.99 26.95 5.98
N ARG A 35 29.78 25.85 5.25
CA ARG A 35 28.68 25.67 4.32
C ARG A 35 27.88 24.43 4.64
N LEU A 36 26.58 24.48 4.41
CA LEU A 36 25.67 23.34 4.49
C LEU A 36 25.43 22.79 3.08
N ILE A 37 25.74 21.52 2.88
CA ILE A 37 25.35 20.80 1.68
C ILE A 37 24.14 19.94 2.03
N SER A 38 22.96 20.37 1.55
CA SER A 38 21.70 19.63 1.71
C SER A 38 21.35 18.73 0.53
N PHE A 39 22.04 18.88 -0.61
CA PHE A 39 21.84 18.03 -1.78
C PHE A 39 23.08 18.01 -2.69
N GLY A 40 23.37 16.86 -3.30
CA GLY A 40 24.45 16.67 -4.27
C GLY A 40 25.78 16.22 -3.66
N ASN A 41 26.84 16.23 -4.48
CA ASN A 41 28.12 15.64 -4.09
C ASN A 41 28.81 16.40 -2.94
N ALA A 42 29.15 15.69 -1.87
CA ALA A 42 29.94 16.19 -0.74
C ALA A 42 31.05 15.21 -0.34
N LYS A 43 32.15 15.74 0.19
CA LYS A 43 33.16 14.92 0.88
C LYS A 43 32.70 14.68 2.31
N VAL A 44 32.44 13.43 2.67
CA VAL A 44 31.93 13.01 3.97
C VAL A 44 33.03 12.28 4.71
N LYS A 45 33.25 12.63 5.99
CA LYS A 45 34.18 11.91 6.86
C LYS A 45 33.60 10.57 7.25
N ILE A 46 34.40 9.50 7.19
CA ILE A 46 33.97 8.15 7.54
C ILE A 46 34.55 7.76 8.90
N SER A 47 33.70 7.19 9.76
CA SER A 47 34.10 6.67 11.05
C SER A 47 35.05 5.47 10.85
N PRO A 48 36.16 5.39 11.59
CA PRO A 48 37.05 4.22 11.54
C PRO A 48 36.38 2.93 12.03
N LEU A 49 35.24 3.05 12.75
CA LEU A 49 34.42 1.92 13.19
C LEU A 49 33.34 1.53 12.18
N SER A 50 33.29 2.17 11.01
CA SER A 50 32.38 1.79 9.94
C SER A 50 32.78 0.44 9.35
N GLU A 51 31.78 -0.34 8.94
CA GLU A 51 32.02 -1.43 8.00
C GLU A 51 32.58 -0.90 6.66
N PRO A 52 33.25 -1.76 5.86
CA PRO A 52 33.65 -1.42 4.50
C PRO A 52 32.49 -0.89 3.66
N ILE A 53 32.77 0.17 2.90
CA ILE A 53 31.81 0.90 2.08
C ILE A 53 32.14 0.66 0.61
N GLU A 54 31.13 0.38 -0.20
CA GLU A 54 31.20 0.30 -1.64
C GLU A 54 30.35 1.42 -2.29
N PRO A 55 30.62 1.79 -3.56
CA PRO A 55 29.77 2.73 -4.28
C PRO A 55 28.29 2.26 -4.30
N GLY A 56 27.37 3.17 -3.98
CA GLY A 56 25.93 2.89 -3.86
C GLY A 56 25.47 2.61 -2.42
N ASP A 57 26.39 2.27 -1.51
CA ASP A 57 26.04 1.95 -0.13
C ASP A 57 25.36 3.15 0.57
N PRO A 58 24.26 2.90 1.30
CA PRO A 58 23.61 3.90 2.13
C PRO A 58 24.53 4.33 3.29
N LEU A 59 24.55 5.63 3.60
CA LEU A 59 25.32 6.19 4.70
C LEU A 59 24.40 6.84 5.73
N ASN A 60 24.69 6.65 7.02
CA ASN A 60 24.04 7.36 8.11
C ASN A 60 25.09 8.04 9.03
N SER A 61 24.60 8.82 9.99
CA SER A 61 25.46 9.39 11.03
C SER A 61 26.04 8.29 11.92
N SER A 62 27.34 8.36 12.19
CA SER A 62 27.98 7.47 13.15
C SER A 62 27.81 7.97 14.59
N GLU A 63 28.16 7.12 15.55
CA GLU A 63 28.25 7.45 16.96
C GLU A 63 29.35 8.49 17.25
N THR A 64 30.32 8.63 16.34
CA THR A 64 31.35 9.68 16.42
C THR A 64 30.82 10.97 15.77
N PRO A 65 30.68 12.07 16.51
CA PRO A 65 30.11 13.31 15.98
C PRO A 65 30.84 13.83 14.74
N GLY A 66 30.07 14.16 13.70
CA GLY A 66 30.59 14.70 12.45
C GLY A 66 31.18 13.68 11.49
N MET A 67 31.00 12.37 11.75
CA MET A 67 31.39 11.29 10.85
C MET A 67 30.17 10.46 10.44
N ALA A 68 30.21 9.92 9.22
CA ALA A 68 29.25 8.96 8.72
C ALA A 68 29.79 7.53 8.81
N LYS A 69 28.91 6.56 8.69
CA LYS A 69 29.26 5.15 8.54
C LYS A 69 28.32 4.48 7.54
N LYS A 70 28.67 3.27 7.12
CA LYS A 70 27.76 2.39 6.38
C LYS A 70 26.49 2.16 7.19
N MET A 71 25.36 2.30 6.54
CA MET A 71 24.07 1.96 7.11
C MET A 71 23.84 0.46 6.96
N THR A 72 23.79 -0.25 8.09
CA THR A 72 23.63 -1.71 8.15
C THR A 72 22.25 -2.15 8.62
N LYS A 73 21.38 -1.19 9.00
CA LYS A 73 20.01 -1.44 9.46
C LYS A 73 19.07 -0.43 8.83
N ALA A 74 17.77 -0.72 8.80
CA ALA A 74 16.78 0.25 8.33
C ALA A 74 16.77 1.53 9.19
N GLY A 75 16.58 2.68 8.54
CA GLY A 75 16.63 3.99 9.18
C GLY A 75 16.91 5.15 8.22
N PRO A 76 17.01 6.38 8.75
CA PRO A 76 17.30 7.56 7.95
C PRO A 76 18.74 7.55 7.44
N ILE A 77 18.93 7.98 6.19
CA ILE A 77 20.24 8.10 5.55
C ILE A 77 20.53 9.56 5.18
N ILE A 78 21.82 9.90 5.16
CA ILE A 78 22.32 11.20 4.71
C ILE A 78 22.65 11.23 3.21
N GLY A 79 22.71 10.06 2.57
CA GLY A 79 23.07 9.91 1.16
C GLY A 79 23.65 8.54 0.85
N ARG A 80 24.26 8.42 -0.34
CA ARG A 80 24.91 7.20 -0.82
C ARG A 80 26.36 7.44 -1.22
N ALA A 81 27.22 6.48 -0.90
CA ALA A 81 28.63 6.53 -1.25
C ALA A 81 28.83 6.53 -2.78
N LEU A 82 29.77 7.32 -3.28
CA LEU A 82 30.22 7.31 -4.67
C LEU A 82 31.63 6.71 -4.81
N GLU A 83 32.27 6.38 -3.70
CA GLU A 83 33.62 5.80 -3.64
C GLU A 83 33.64 4.68 -2.61
N SER A 84 34.54 3.73 -2.81
CA SER A 84 34.82 2.70 -1.81
C SER A 84 35.70 3.22 -0.68
N TRP A 85 35.52 2.64 0.50
CA TRP A 85 36.32 2.89 1.70
C TRP A 85 36.47 1.63 2.53
N THR A 86 37.67 1.45 3.08
CA THR A 86 37.96 0.43 4.10
C THR A 86 38.71 1.09 5.25
N PRO A 87 38.67 0.52 6.47
CA PRO A 87 39.43 1.03 7.61
C PRO A 87 40.92 1.24 7.32
N ASP A 88 41.51 0.36 6.52
CA ASP A 88 42.94 0.38 6.16
C ASP A 88 43.25 1.16 4.87
N SER A 89 42.26 1.82 4.24
CA SER A 89 42.44 2.53 2.98
C SER A 89 43.31 3.79 3.08
N GLY A 90 43.61 4.25 4.31
CA GLY A 90 44.31 5.51 4.58
C GLY A 90 43.50 6.77 4.25
N LYS A 91 42.22 6.63 3.84
CA LYS A 91 41.30 7.74 3.58
C LYS A 91 40.49 8.06 4.83
N ASP A 92 40.32 9.34 5.13
CA ASP A 92 39.40 9.81 6.19
C ASP A 92 38.04 10.25 5.63
N LYS A 93 37.94 10.42 4.31
CA LYS A 93 36.77 10.93 3.60
C LYS A 93 36.52 10.19 2.30
N ILE A 94 35.24 10.12 1.93
CA ILE A 94 34.80 9.73 0.59
C ILE A 94 33.85 10.75 0.00
N ILE A 95 33.71 10.73 -1.32
CA ILE A 95 32.60 11.43 -1.99
C ILE A 95 31.31 10.63 -1.77
N SER A 96 30.26 11.33 -1.36
CA SER A 96 28.90 10.84 -1.23
C SER A 96 27.95 11.77 -1.99
N PHE A 97 26.92 11.21 -2.61
CA PHE A 97 25.77 11.97 -3.08
C PHE A 97 24.83 12.21 -1.90
N VAL A 98 24.78 13.44 -1.41
CA VAL A 98 23.90 13.86 -0.32
C VAL A 98 22.49 13.91 -0.86
N ASP A 99 21.65 13.05 -0.31
CA ASP A 99 20.22 12.99 -0.55
C ASP A 99 19.58 12.36 0.69
N PHE A 100 18.72 13.12 1.37
CA PHE A 100 18.12 12.65 2.61
C PHE A 100 16.97 11.72 2.28
N GLY A 101 17.01 10.55 2.86
CA GLY A 101 15.97 9.57 2.65
C GLY A 101 15.97 8.53 3.74
N TRP A 102 15.35 7.41 3.41
CA TRP A 102 15.27 6.27 4.28
C TRP A 102 15.89 5.07 3.56
N TYR A 103 16.71 4.32 4.28
CA TYR A 103 17.17 3.01 3.87
C TYR A 103 16.38 1.96 4.66
N GLY A 104 15.92 0.93 3.97
CA GLY A 104 15.21 -0.17 4.58
C GLY A 104 14.63 -1.04 3.49
N VAL A 105 14.60 -2.33 3.75
CA VAL A 105 13.82 -3.26 2.94
C VAL A 105 12.41 -3.21 3.51
N LEU A 106 11.43 -2.90 2.66
CA LEU A 106 10.05 -3.19 3.01
C LEU A 106 9.91 -4.70 2.93
N ASP A 107 9.40 -5.32 3.99
CA ASP A 107 9.06 -6.73 3.92
C ASP A 107 8.02 -6.97 2.82
N GLN A 108 7.78 -8.25 2.60
CA GLN A 108 6.73 -8.71 1.74
C GLN A 108 5.35 -8.20 2.13
N ILE A 109 5.12 -7.50 3.25
CA ILE A 109 3.85 -6.84 3.59
C ILE A 109 3.86 -5.30 3.48
N GLY A 110 4.99 -4.69 3.09
CA GLY A 110 5.12 -3.22 3.03
C GLY A 110 5.48 -2.57 4.38
N SER A 111 5.80 -3.38 5.38
CA SER A 111 6.32 -2.94 6.67
C SER A 111 7.84 -2.82 6.62
N LEU A 112 8.39 -1.86 7.36
CA LEU A 112 9.82 -1.64 7.45
C LEU A 112 10.49 -2.80 8.20
N GLN A 113 11.30 -3.62 7.51
CA GLN A 113 12.15 -4.58 8.19
C GLN A 113 13.27 -3.83 8.90
N VAL A 114 13.19 -3.78 10.23
CA VAL A 114 14.32 -3.39 11.06
C VAL A 114 15.10 -4.67 11.33
N ASP A 115 16.26 -4.83 10.69
CA ASP A 115 17.15 -5.98 10.92
C ASP A 115 17.37 -6.20 12.42
N GLY A 116 16.77 -7.28 12.92
CA GLY A 116 16.64 -7.60 14.34
C GLY A 116 15.68 -8.74 14.68
N ASP A 117 14.85 -9.21 13.74
CA ASP A 117 14.01 -10.40 13.94
C ASP A 117 14.13 -11.34 12.74
N ASP A 118 15.23 -12.10 12.74
CA ASP A 118 15.42 -13.27 11.89
C ASP A 118 14.58 -14.42 12.48
N SER A 119 13.26 -14.35 12.29
CA SER A 119 12.33 -15.42 12.68
C SER A 119 11.31 -15.71 11.59
N LEU A 120 11.78 -15.91 10.36
CA LEU A 120 11.06 -16.73 9.38
C LEU A 120 11.98 -17.81 8.82
N ALA A 121 12.59 -18.56 9.73
CA ALA A 121 13.19 -19.84 9.41
C ALA A 121 12.08 -20.89 9.24
N ASN A 122 12.09 -21.47 8.03
CA ASN A 122 11.59 -22.81 7.68
C ASN A 122 10.09 -22.97 7.40
N SER A 123 9.74 -22.81 6.13
CA SER A 123 9.01 -23.89 5.47
C SER A 123 9.78 -24.30 4.22
N GLU A 124 10.23 -25.56 4.21
CA GLU A 124 10.87 -26.22 3.09
C GLU A 124 9.91 -26.18 1.88
N ILE A 125 10.22 -25.40 0.86
CA ILE A 125 9.63 -25.59 -0.46
C ILE A 125 10.74 -25.59 -1.49
N GLU A 126 10.75 -26.68 -2.25
CA GLU A 126 11.74 -27.04 -3.24
C GLU A 126 12.00 -25.93 -4.26
N ARG A 127 13.30 -25.78 -4.59
CA ARG A 127 13.83 -24.79 -5.53
C ARG A 127 13.39 -25.10 -6.96
N GLN A 128 12.22 -24.63 -7.39
CA GLN A 128 11.96 -24.34 -8.80
C GLN A 128 11.09 -23.07 -8.94
N ASN A 129 11.61 -22.11 -9.71
CA ASN A 129 10.97 -20.90 -10.24
C ASN A 129 10.86 -19.68 -9.30
N SER A 130 11.83 -18.77 -9.45
CA SER A 130 11.88 -17.43 -8.85
C SER A 130 10.74 -16.48 -9.26
N GLU A 131 9.82 -16.89 -10.15
CA GLU A 131 8.61 -16.13 -10.48
C GLU A 131 7.42 -16.44 -9.55
N LEU A 132 7.42 -17.58 -8.86
CA LEU A 132 6.35 -17.94 -7.91
C LEU A 132 6.45 -17.15 -6.60
N SER A 133 7.66 -16.74 -6.20
CA SER A 133 7.89 -16.06 -4.91
C SER A 133 7.18 -14.69 -4.78
N LEU A 134 7.05 -13.93 -5.88
CA LEU A 134 6.33 -12.66 -5.88
C LEU A 134 4.80 -12.85 -5.84
N LEU A 135 4.29 -13.89 -6.51
CA LEU A 135 2.86 -14.20 -6.49
C LEU A 135 2.46 -14.84 -5.17
N ASP A 136 3.30 -15.71 -4.61
CA ASP A 136 3.07 -16.36 -3.32
C ASP A 136 3.05 -15.34 -2.19
N SER A 137 4.00 -14.40 -2.17
CA SER A 137 4.02 -13.31 -1.19
C SER A 137 2.77 -12.42 -1.28
N PHE A 138 2.30 -12.12 -2.48
CA PHE A 138 1.05 -11.39 -2.70
C PHE A 138 -0.19 -12.17 -2.22
N ILE A 139 -0.29 -13.47 -2.55
CA ILE A 139 -1.37 -14.35 -2.09
C ILE A 139 -1.37 -14.44 -0.56
N GLN A 140 -0.20 -14.50 0.09
CA GLN A 140 -0.09 -14.53 1.54
C GLN A 140 -0.56 -13.22 2.18
N LYS A 141 -0.22 -12.06 1.61
CA LYS A 141 -0.74 -10.75 2.06
C LYS A 141 -2.26 -10.70 1.98
N ILE A 142 -2.84 -11.15 0.87
CA ILE A 142 -4.29 -11.19 0.70
C ILE A 142 -4.90 -12.11 1.77
N LYS A 143 -4.38 -13.33 1.93
CA LYS A 143 -4.85 -14.27 2.95
C LYS A 143 -4.79 -13.65 4.35
N GLN A 144 -3.69 -12.99 4.70
CA GLN A 144 -3.52 -12.38 6.01
C GLN A 144 -4.50 -11.21 6.23
N ALA A 145 -4.67 -10.34 5.23
CA ALA A 145 -5.63 -9.25 5.28
C ALA A 145 -7.07 -9.78 5.44
N LEU A 146 -7.43 -10.83 4.71
CA LEU A 146 -8.74 -11.48 4.84
C LEU A 146 -8.92 -12.10 6.24
N VAL A 147 -7.89 -12.76 6.79
CA VAL A 147 -7.94 -13.33 8.15
C VAL A 147 -8.13 -12.23 9.19
N SER A 148 -7.48 -11.07 9.05
CA SER A 148 -7.71 -9.91 9.92
C SER A 148 -9.13 -9.37 9.85
N LEU A 149 -9.83 -9.58 8.72
CA LEU A 149 -11.25 -9.26 8.54
C LEU A 149 -12.18 -10.41 8.98
N GLY A 150 -11.64 -11.50 9.54
CA GLY A 150 -12.40 -12.67 9.99
C GLY A 150 -12.79 -13.65 8.88
N LEU A 151 -12.17 -13.54 7.69
CA LEU A 151 -12.39 -14.42 6.54
C LEU A 151 -11.15 -15.28 6.27
N ALA A 152 -11.28 -16.60 6.36
CA ALA A 152 -10.20 -17.53 5.97
C ALA A 152 -10.58 -18.25 4.67
N ILE A 153 -9.66 -18.32 3.70
CA ILE A 153 -9.89 -19.03 2.43
C ILE A 153 -8.88 -20.18 2.31
N GLU A 154 -9.39 -21.41 2.30
CA GLU A 154 -8.60 -22.63 2.16
C GLU A 154 -9.22 -23.53 1.09
N ASN A 155 -8.43 -23.95 0.09
CA ASN A 155 -8.90 -24.82 -1.00
C ASN A 155 -10.16 -24.30 -1.72
N GLY A 156 -10.32 -22.97 -1.82
CA GLY A 156 -11.50 -22.34 -2.42
C GLY A 156 -12.73 -22.26 -1.52
N ILE A 157 -12.62 -22.62 -0.24
CA ILE A 157 -13.68 -22.55 0.77
C ILE A 157 -13.45 -21.31 1.63
N ALA A 158 -14.41 -20.39 1.62
CA ALA A 158 -14.46 -19.25 2.53
C ALA A 158 -15.06 -19.68 3.88
N LYS A 159 -14.26 -19.62 4.94
CA LYS A 159 -14.67 -19.81 6.34
C LYS A 159 -14.89 -18.45 6.98
N VAL A 160 -16.11 -18.20 7.45
CA VAL A 160 -16.51 -16.99 8.19
C VAL A 160 -17.25 -17.40 9.45
N ARG A 161 -17.15 -16.59 10.51
CA ARG A 161 -17.91 -16.81 11.75
C ARG A 161 -19.40 -16.47 11.56
N GLU A 162 -19.69 -15.38 10.86
CA GLU A 162 -21.04 -14.87 10.64
C GLU A 162 -21.13 -14.29 9.22
N LEU A 163 -22.24 -14.53 8.52
CA LEU A 163 -22.46 -14.11 7.14
C LEU A 163 -23.76 -13.32 7.04
N ILE A 164 -23.65 -12.03 6.69
CA ILE A 164 -24.79 -11.17 6.36
C ILE A 164 -24.78 -10.99 4.84
N ALA A 165 -25.82 -11.49 4.17
CA ALA A 165 -25.97 -11.40 2.73
C ALA A 165 -27.43 -11.15 2.35
N GLU A 166 -27.67 -10.28 1.38
CA GLU A 166 -29.01 -10.04 0.84
C GLU A 166 -29.57 -11.26 0.10
N LYS A 167 -28.69 -11.99 -0.61
CA LYS A 167 -29.06 -13.18 -1.39
C LYS A 167 -27.90 -14.17 -1.47
N ILE A 168 -28.21 -15.45 -1.23
CA ILE A 168 -27.27 -16.57 -1.36
C ILE A 168 -27.78 -17.52 -2.46
N THR A 169 -26.93 -17.87 -3.42
CA THR A 169 -27.23 -18.87 -4.45
C THR A 169 -26.25 -20.03 -4.33
N ALA A 170 -26.76 -21.22 -4.01
CA ALA A 170 -25.95 -22.42 -3.83
C ALA A 170 -26.56 -23.62 -4.57
N LYS A 171 -25.71 -24.55 -5.03
CA LYS A 171 -26.18 -25.82 -5.61
C LYS A 171 -26.73 -26.76 -4.55
N LYS A 172 -26.10 -26.76 -3.37
CA LYS A 172 -26.48 -27.49 -2.17
C LYS A 172 -26.14 -26.63 -0.95
N LEU A 173 -27.00 -26.63 0.06
CA LEU A 173 -26.72 -26.05 1.37
C LEU A 173 -26.38 -27.20 2.33
N CYS A 174 -25.19 -27.17 2.92
CA CYS A 174 -24.76 -28.17 3.89
C CYS A 174 -24.73 -27.55 5.29
N LEU A 175 -25.33 -28.24 6.25
CA LEU A 175 -25.38 -27.87 7.66
C LEU A 175 -24.61 -28.93 8.44
N GLU A 176 -23.64 -28.51 9.24
CA GLU A 176 -22.85 -29.37 10.12
C GLU A 176 -23.38 -29.22 11.56
N GLY A 177 -23.70 -30.34 12.20
CA GLY A 177 -24.12 -30.39 13.60
C GLY A 177 -22.94 -30.45 14.56
N ASP A 178 -23.21 -30.24 15.86
CA ASP A 178 -22.21 -30.38 16.92
C ASP A 178 -21.66 -31.82 17.04
N ASP A 179 -22.37 -32.79 16.48
CA ASP A 179 -21.99 -34.20 16.36
C ASP A 179 -21.05 -34.48 15.17
N SER A 180 -20.62 -33.44 14.45
CA SER A 180 -19.83 -33.53 13.21
C SER A 180 -20.57 -34.25 12.06
N GLU A 181 -21.88 -34.48 12.18
CA GLU A 181 -22.68 -34.95 11.06
C GLU A 181 -23.00 -33.80 10.12
N THR A 182 -22.86 -34.02 8.82
CA THR A 182 -23.17 -33.03 7.79
C THR A 182 -24.39 -33.45 7.00
N ILE A 183 -25.44 -32.63 6.99
CA ILE A 183 -26.63 -32.81 6.16
C ILE A 183 -26.60 -31.79 5.03
N CYS A 184 -26.62 -32.27 3.79
CA CYS A 184 -26.69 -31.42 2.61
C CYS A 184 -28.07 -31.51 1.94
N VAL A 185 -28.67 -30.34 1.65
CA VAL A 185 -29.97 -30.21 0.98
C VAL A 185 -29.78 -29.54 -0.38
N GLY A 186 -30.22 -30.20 -1.45
CA GLY A 186 -30.27 -29.62 -2.80
C GLY A 186 -31.60 -28.93 -3.11
N LYS A 187 -31.67 -28.26 -4.27
CA LYS A 187 -32.88 -27.54 -4.74
C LYS A 187 -34.17 -28.37 -4.63
N ASN A 188 -34.21 -29.57 -5.21
CA ASN A 188 -35.42 -30.39 -5.27
C ASN A 188 -35.88 -30.87 -3.88
N GLN A 189 -34.94 -31.22 -3.01
CA GLN A 189 -35.23 -31.63 -1.63
C GLN A 189 -35.78 -30.45 -0.83
N LEU A 190 -35.22 -29.25 -1.04
CA LEU A 190 -35.73 -28.03 -0.42
C LEU A 190 -37.14 -27.68 -0.93
N GLU A 191 -37.40 -27.78 -2.23
CA GLU A 191 -38.73 -27.57 -2.81
C GLU A 191 -39.78 -28.51 -2.20
N GLU A 192 -39.45 -29.80 -2.04
CA GLU A 192 -40.34 -30.77 -1.43
C GLU A 192 -40.64 -30.44 0.04
N LEU A 193 -39.62 -30.01 0.81
CA LEU A 193 -39.79 -29.57 2.19
C LEU A 193 -40.63 -28.29 2.31
N LEU A 194 -40.47 -27.33 1.39
CA LEU A 194 -41.27 -26.11 1.36
C LEU A 194 -42.75 -26.42 1.06
N MET A 195 -43.02 -27.29 0.09
CA MET A 195 -44.39 -27.71 -0.26
C MET A 195 -45.06 -28.48 0.90
N LYS A 196 -44.34 -29.41 1.54
CA LYS A 196 -44.84 -30.19 2.68
C LYS A 196 -45.21 -29.32 3.88
N ASN A 197 -44.48 -28.21 4.09
CA ASN A 197 -44.68 -27.31 5.22
C ASN A 197 -45.47 -26.03 4.88
N GLN A 198 -46.05 -25.94 3.66
CA GLN A 198 -46.83 -24.78 3.20
C GLN A 198 -46.08 -23.43 3.28
N ILE A 199 -44.76 -23.45 3.17
CA ILE A 199 -43.92 -22.25 3.20
C ILE A 199 -43.95 -21.63 1.79
N GLN A 200 -44.52 -20.42 1.68
CA GLN A 200 -44.63 -19.71 0.41
C GLN A 200 -43.24 -19.24 -0.05
N ASN A 201 -42.89 -19.55 -1.29
CA ASN A 201 -41.66 -19.04 -1.90
C ASN A 201 -41.81 -17.53 -2.15
N ILE A 202 -40.93 -16.71 -1.57
CA ILE A 202 -40.88 -15.26 -1.81
C ILE A 202 -40.22 -15.04 -3.18
N ASN A 203 -40.91 -15.42 -4.25
CA ASN A 203 -40.69 -14.76 -5.52
C ASN A 203 -41.50 -13.46 -5.44
N ASN A 204 -40.82 -12.31 -5.49
CA ASN A 204 -41.45 -11.02 -5.74
C ASN A 204 -42.14 -11.05 -7.10
N ASN A 205 -43.31 -11.66 -7.12
CA ASN A 205 -44.37 -11.38 -8.04
C ASN A 205 -45.64 -11.49 -7.20
N SER A 206 -46.01 -10.37 -6.58
CA SER A 206 -47.36 -10.16 -6.06
C SER A 206 -48.33 -10.12 -7.24
N GLY A 207 -48.51 -11.26 -7.91
CA GLY A 207 -49.69 -11.57 -8.70
C GLY A 207 -50.76 -12.01 -7.74
N SER A 208 -51.37 -11.06 -7.05
CA SER A 208 -52.64 -11.26 -6.36
C SER A 208 -53.66 -11.71 -7.40
N SER A 209 -53.97 -13.00 -7.46
CA SER A 209 -55.13 -13.52 -8.17
C SER A 209 -56.38 -13.21 -7.35
N GLY A 210 -56.76 -11.94 -7.33
CA GLY A 210 -58.11 -11.48 -7.01
C GLY A 210 -58.91 -11.43 -8.31
N GLY A 211 -59.91 -12.31 -8.42
CA GLY A 211 -60.80 -12.34 -9.58
C GLY A 211 -61.76 -11.15 -9.63
N SER A 212 -62.08 -10.79 -10.89
CA SER A 212 -63.32 -10.19 -11.40
C SER A 212 -63.41 -8.67 -11.65
N VAL A 213 -63.36 -8.38 -12.97
CA VAL A 213 -64.30 -7.60 -13.80
C VAL A 213 -64.26 -6.06 -13.73
N GLY A 214 -63.97 -5.44 -14.90
CA GLY A 214 -64.34 -4.05 -15.22
C GLY A 214 -63.60 -3.40 -16.40
N SER A 215 -64.05 -3.72 -17.63
CA SER A 215 -64.09 -2.94 -18.89
C SER A 215 -63.07 -1.85 -19.29
N ILE A 216 -62.52 -2.02 -20.52
CA ILE A 216 -62.50 -1.13 -21.73
C ILE A 216 -62.33 0.39 -21.47
N ASP A 217 -61.34 1.13 -21.98
CA ASP A 217 -61.05 1.43 -23.40
C ASP A 217 -59.76 2.27 -23.53
N GLY A 218 -59.24 2.43 -24.75
CA GLY A 218 -58.60 3.68 -25.15
C GLY A 218 -57.12 3.61 -25.53
N SER A 219 -56.87 3.24 -26.78
CA SER A 219 -55.65 3.51 -27.54
C SER A 219 -55.14 4.95 -27.40
N ASN A 220 -53.81 5.12 -27.38
CA ASN A 220 -53.13 6.04 -28.32
C ASN A 220 -51.62 5.75 -28.34
N ASN A 221 -51.15 5.33 -29.51
CA ASN A 221 -49.74 5.41 -29.90
C ASN A 221 -49.45 6.88 -30.19
N ASP A 222 -48.45 7.45 -29.52
CA ASP A 222 -47.82 8.69 -29.95
C ASP A 222 -46.32 8.47 -30.08
N LEU A 223 -45.82 8.67 -31.30
CA LEU A 223 -44.41 8.53 -31.68
C LEU A 223 -43.74 9.87 -31.41
N GLY A 224 -43.14 10.01 -30.23
CA GLY A 224 -42.37 11.19 -29.85
C GLY A 224 -40.88 11.05 -30.20
N GLU A 225 -40.36 12.01 -30.96
CA GLU A 225 -38.94 12.22 -31.26
C GLU A 225 -38.07 12.17 -30.00
N THR A 226 -36.95 11.45 -30.10
CA THR A 226 -35.92 11.40 -29.05
C THR A 226 -35.18 12.74 -28.98
N GLU A 227 -35.59 13.62 -28.07
CA GLU A 227 -34.69 14.64 -27.53
C GLU A 227 -33.64 13.93 -26.66
N GLU A 228 -32.40 13.85 -27.15
CA GLU A 228 -31.27 13.43 -26.32
C GLU A 228 -31.06 14.50 -25.23
N THR A 229 -31.45 14.16 -24.01
CA THR A 229 -31.09 14.95 -22.82
C THR A 229 -29.56 15.02 -22.73
N PRO A 230 -28.95 16.19 -22.45
CA PRO A 230 -27.51 16.29 -22.30
C PRO A 230 -27.03 15.32 -21.19
N PRO A 231 -25.84 14.72 -21.36
CA PRO A 231 -25.34 13.74 -20.40
C PRO A 231 -25.17 14.36 -19.01
N ASP A 232 -25.59 13.64 -17.98
CA ASP A 232 -25.40 14.02 -16.58
C ASP A 232 -24.01 13.60 -16.07
N CYS A 233 -23.56 14.15 -14.94
CA CYS A 233 -22.38 13.66 -14.23
C CYS A 233 -22.64 12.21 -13.76
N ASP A 234 -21.99 11.25 -14.40
CA ASP A 234 -22.07 9.83 -14.11
C ASP A 234 -20.69 9.15 -14.25
N ALA A 235 -20.62 7.84 -14.02
CA ALA A 235 -19.38 7.06 -14.07
C ALA A 235 -18.66 7.09 -15.45
N THR A 236 -19.37 7.47 -16.52
CA THR A 236 -18.86 7.61 -17.88
C THR A 236 -18.63 9.06 -18.32
N HIS A 237 -19.17 10.04 -17.57
CA HIS A 237 -19.11 11.47 -17.84
C HIS A 237 -18.60 12.26 -16.62
N LEU A 238 -17.54 11.75 -15.97
CA LEU A 238 -16.92 12.37 -14.79
C LEU A 238 -16.42 13.81 -15.04
N ASN A 239 -16.16 14.19 -16.29
CA ASN A 239 -15.79 15.54 -16.69
C ASN A 239 -16.92 16.58 -16.51
N LEU A 240 -18.15 16.14 -16.27
CA LEU A 240 -19.32 17.01 -16.03
C LEU A 240 -19.59 17.25 -14.54
N CYS A 241 -18.86 16.57 -13.65
CA CYS A 241 -19.03 16.71 -12.20
C CYS A 241 -18.38 18.01 -11.71
N THR A 242 -19.18 18.91 -11.14
CA THR A 242 -18.71 20.25 -10.73
C THR A 242 -18.46 20.38 -9.23
N THR A 243 -18.95 19.41 -8.46
CA THR A 243 -18.77 19.35 -7.01
C THR A 243 -18.15 18.01 -6.57
N GLN A 244 -17.50 18.03 -5.41
CA GLN A 244 -16.96 16.81 -4.80
C GLN A 244 -18.05 15.75 -4.56
N ALA A 245 -19.23 16.16 -4.09
CA ALA A 245 -20.34 15.25 -3.81
C ALA A 245 -20.89 14.57 -5.08
N GLU A 246 -21.00 15.32 -6.18
CA GLU A 246 -21.38 14.76 -7.49
C GLU A 246 -20.36 13.74 -7.99
N CYS A 247 -19.07 14.09 -7.94
CA CYS A 247 -17.99 13.21 -8.39
C CYS A 247 -17.93 11.91 -7.60
N GLU A 248 -18.03 11.98 -6.27
CA GLU A 248 -18.01 10.80 -5.41
C GLU A 248 -19.26 9.92 -5.62
N THR A 249 -20.44 10.53 -5.84
CA THR A 249 -21.68 9.80 -6.17
C THR A 249 -21.60 9.11 -7.53
N ALA A 250 -20.88 9.70 -8.49
CA ALA A 250 -20.57 9.11 -9.78
C ALA A 250 -19.41 8.09 -9.73
N ALA A 251 -18.95 7.70 -8.54
CA ALA A 251 -17.81 6.80 -8.31
C ALA A 251 -16.44 7.32 -8.82
N GLY A 252 -16.31 8.64 -8.99
CA GLY A 252 -15.05 9.33 -9.27
C GLY A 252 -14.25 9.67 -8.02
N PHE A 253 -12.99 10.06 -8.22
CA PHE A 253 -12.09 10.51 -7.15
C PHE A 253 -11.89 12.03 -7.23
N TRP A 254 -12.07 12.74 -6.12
CA TRP A 254 -11.86 14.19 -6.03
C TRP A 254 -10.61 14.52 -5.21
N TYR A 255 -9.65 15.20 -5.82
CA TYR A 255 -8.41 15.64 -5.16
C TYR A 255 -8.50 17.14 -4.86
N LYS A 256 -8.13 17.53 -3.64
CA LYS A 256 -8.07 18.94 -3.20
C LYS A 256 -6.74 19.60 -3.57
#